data_AF-A0A819ULP9-F1
#
_entry.id   AF-A0A819ULP9-F1
#
_cell.length_a   1.000
_cell.length_b   1.000
_cell.length_c   1.000
_cell.angle_alpha   90.00
_cell.angle_beta   90.00
_cell.angle_gamma   90.00
#
_symmetry.space_group_name_H-M   'P 1'
#
loop_
_entity.id
_entity.type
_entity.pdbx_description
1 polymer ?
#
loop_
_entity_poly.entity_id
_entity_poly.type
_entity_poly.pdbx_seq_one_letter_code
_entity_poly.pdbx_strand_id
1 'polypeptide(L)'
;MSKNPRVQAKIKAELGDNKYQHLSIEQLDSLEYLNCVLQEVLRFGPPVSLTVRNLTNDDRLQIDPDLFYPERFQGEDKDHHPYASIPFGGGHRQCIGQDLARLALKAIMARLMQHVTFGDGGPEVNAGGHSWRITLTPKNVGVTITFD
;
A
#
# COMPACT_ATOMS: atom_id res chain seq x y z
N MET A 1 2.85 -6.67 3.16
CA MET A 1 4.30 -6.94 3.08
C MET A 1 4.63 -8.38 3.38
N SER A 2 4.30 -8.92 4.56
CA SER A 2 4.67 -10.29 4.98
C SER A 2 4.33 -11.39 3.97
N LYS A 3 3.17 -11.31 3.31
CA LYS A 3 2.72 -12.26 2.28
C LYS A 3 3.38 -12.10 0.90
N ASN A 4 4.12 -11.00 0.68
CA ASN A 4 4.69 -10.65 -0.62
C ASN A 4 6.19 -10.32 -0.50
N PRO A 5 7.07 -11.34 -0.33
CA PRO A 5 8.52 -11.12 -0.22
C PRO A 5 9.13 -10.39 -1.43
N ARG A 6 8.59 -10.64 -2.64
CA ARG A 6 8.98 -9.95 -3.88
C ARG A 6 8.86 -8.42 -3.76
N VAL A 7 7.76 -7.95 -3.18
CA VAL A 7 7.47 -6.51 -3.03
C VAL A 7 8.42 -5.89 -2.01
N GLN A 8 8.69 -6.57 -0.90
CA GLN A 8 9.67 -6.11 0.10
C GLN A 8 11.07 -5.98 -0.51
N ALA A 9 11.51 -7.00 -1.25
CA ALA A 9 12.83 -6.98 -1.89
C ALA A 9 12.99 -5.80 -2.87
N LYS A 10 11.95 -5.52 -3.66
CA LYS A 10 11.94 -4.37 -4.58
C LYS A 10 11.99 -3.02 -3.86
N ILE A 11 11.24 -2.84 -2.77
CA ILE A 11 11.31 -1.59 -1.99
C ILE A 11 12.68 -1.43 -1.34
N LYS A 12 13.27 -2.51 -0.81
CA LYS A 12 14.63 -2.47 -0.26
C LYS A 12 15.66 -2.12 -1.33
N ALA A 13 15.53 -2.67 -2.53
CA ALA A 13 16.38 -2.32 -3.66
C ALA A 13 16.21 -0.84 -4.06
N GLU A 14 14.99 -0.31 -4.05
CA GLU A 14 14.71 1.10 -4.33
C GLU A 14 15.31 2.04 -3.28
N LEU A 15 15.25 1.67 -1.99
CA LEU A 15 15.86 2.44 -0.90
C LEU A 15 17.39 2.40 -0.94
N GLY A 16 17.98 1.37 -1.56
CA GLY A 16 19.43 1.18 -1.69
C GLY A 16 20.14 1.02 -0.34
N ASP A 17 21.44 1.34 -0.31
CA ASP A 17 22.29 1.22 0.88
C ASP A 17 22.05 2.31 1.95
N ASN A 18 21.01 3.14 1.79
CA ASN A 18 20.64 4.23 2.72
C ASN A 18 20.03 3.72 4.03
N LYS A 19 20.47 2.54 4.50
CA LYS A 19 19.93 1.79 5.64
C LYS A 19 19.92 2.60 6.95
N TYR A 20 20.79 3.60 7.07
CA TYR A 20 20.96 4.42 8.28
C TYR A 20 20.76 5.92 8.05
N GLN A 21 20.40 6.35 6.85
CA GLN A 21 20.20 7.78 6.56
C GLN A 21 18.77 8.22 6.87
N HIS A 22 18.65 9.47 7.33
CA HIS A 22 17.37 10.16 7.41
C HIS A 22 16.96 10.60 6.00
N LEU A 23 15.79 10.16 5.54
CA LEU A 23 15.27 10.52 4.23
C LEU A 23 14.58 11.89 4.30
N SER A 24 14.95 12.80 3.42
CA SER A 24 14.20 14.05 3.23
C SER A 24 12.83 13.79 2.59
N ILE A 25 11.95 14.79 2.62
CA ILE A 25 10.62 14.67 1.99
C ILE A 25 10.76 14.46 0.48
N GLU A 26 11.71 15.16 -0.16
CA GLU A 26 11.98 15.04 -1.59
C GLU A 26 12.45 13.63 -1.96
N GLN A 27 13.29 13.02 -1.13
CA GLN A 27 13.74 11.64 -1.31
C GLN A 27 12.60 10.65 -1.11
N LEU A 28 11.70 10.88 -0.13
CA LEU A 28 10.52 10.04 0.07
C LEU A 28 9.56 10.13 -1.12
N ASP A 29 9.42 11.31 -1.73
CA ASP A 29 8.55 11.50 -2.89
C ASP A 29 9.12 10.86 -4.16
N SER A 30 10.45 10.76 -4.30
CA SER A 30 11.09 10.10 -5.44
C SER A 30 10.99 8.56 -5.42
N LEU A 31 10.51 7.93 -4.34
CA LEU A 31 10.33 6.48 -4.25
C LEU A 31 9.07 6.03 -5.02
N GLU A 32 9.21 5.89 -6.33
CA GLU A 32 8.11 5.56 -7.26
C GLU A 32 7.46 4.21 -6.95
N TYR A 33 8.25 3.17 -6.70
CA TYR A 33 7.73 1.83 -6.41
C TYR A 33 7.03 1.80 -5.05
N LEU A 34 7.59 2.44 -4.03
CA LEU A 34 6.90 2.60 -2.75
C LEU A 34 5.54 3.30 -2.92
N ASN A 35 5.46 4.35 -3.76
CA ASN A 35 4.21 5.02 -4.07
C ASN A 35 3.18 4.06 -4.68
N CYS A 36 3.60 3.25 -5.65
CA CYS A 36 2.78 2.23 -6.29
C CYS A 36 2.25 1.21 -5.27
N VAL A 37 3.11 0.76 -4.35
CA VAL A 37 2.73 -0.21 -3.31
C VAL A 37 1.71 0.39 -2.34
N LEU A 38 1.89 1.66 -1.93
CA LEU A 38 0.92 2.33 -1.07
C LEU A 38 -0.44 2.50 -1.76
N GLN A 39 -0.46 2.85 -3.05
CA GLN A 39 -1.70 2.93 -3.82
C GLN A 39 -2.39 1.56 -3.92
N GLU A 40 -1.64 0.49 -4.17
CA GLU A 40 -2.20 -0.86 -4.24
C GLU A 40 -2.73 -1.35 -2.89
N VAL A 41 -2.05 -1.05 -1.78
CA VAL A 41 -2.56 -1.35 -0.44
C VAL A 41 -3.88 -0.64 -0.18
N LEU A 42 -3.96 0.66 -0.52
CA LEU A 42 -5.17 1.45 -0.34
C LEU A 42 -6.31 1.01 -1.27
N ARG A 43 -6.01 0.46 -2.45
CA ARG A 43 -6.99 -0.17 -3.35
C ARG A 43 -7.51 -1.49 -2.77
N PHE A 44 -6.61 -2.35 -2.31
CA PHE A 44 -6.94 -3.72 -1.88
C PHE A 44 -7.67 -3.77 -0.54
N GLY A 45 -7.27 -2.89 0.40
CA GLY A 45 -7.83 -2.82 1.74
C GLY A 45 -8.04 -1.38 2.20
N PRO A 46 -8.96 -0.61 1.57
CA PRO A 46 -9.22 0.76 1.94
C PRO A 46 -9.74 0.82 3.38
N PRO A 47 -9.15 1.66 4.27
CA PRO A 47 -9.62 1.78 5.65
C PRO A 47 -11.08 2.19 5.73
N VAL A 48 -11.55 3.08 4.85
CA VAL A 48 -12.96 3.48 4.76
C VAL A 48 -13.59 2.81 3.54
N SER A 49 -14.11 1.60 3.72
CA SER A 49 -14.69 0.83 2.61
C SER A 49 -15.98 1.42 2.03
N LEU A 50 -16.64 2.34 2.75
CA LEU A 50 -17.86 3.00 2.30
C LEU A 50 -17.63 3.88 1.05
N THR A 51 -16.38 4.22 0.74
CA THR A 51 -16.00 4.93 -0.48
C THR A 51 -15.65 4.01 -1.64
N VAL A 52 -15.71 2.67 -1.45
CA VAL A 52 -15.46 1.69 -2.52
C VAL A 52 -16.57 1.80 -3.55
N ARG A 53 -16.20 2.16 -4.78
CA ARG A 53 -17.11 2.11 -5.93
C ARG A 53 -17.16 0.70 -6.48
N ASN A 54 -18.35 0.26 -6.86
CA ASN A 54 -18.49 -0.89 -7.76
C ASN A 54 -17.95 -0.47 -9.12
N LEU A 55 -16.89 -1.14 -9.58
CA LEU A 55 -16.33 -0.93 -10.92
C LEU A 55 -17.42 -1.32 -11.93
N THR A 56 -17.89 -0.36 -12.73
CA THR A 56 -18.75 -0.64 -13.87
C THR A 56 -17.91 -1.05 -15.07
N ASN A 57 -18.53 -1.34 -16.21
CA ASN A 57 -17.80 -1.73 -17.43
C ASN A 57 -16.78 -0.65 -17.89
N ASP A 58 -17.01 0.62 -17.54
CA ASP A 58 -16.17 1.76 -17.93
C ASP A 58 -14.95 1.97 -17.01
N ASP A 59 -14.97 1.38 -15.80
CA ASP A 59 -13.92 1.51 -14.78
C ASP A 59 -13.07 0.23 -14.63
N ARG A 60 -13.13 -0.70 -15.60
CA ARG A 60 -12.50 -2.03 -15.46
C ARG A 60 -10.97 -1.96 -15.37
N LEU A 61 -10.44 -2.67 -14.39
CA LEU A 61 -9.01 -2.96 -14.29
C LEU A 61 -8.65 -4.04 -15.32
N GLN A 62 -7.62 -3.81 -16.14
CA GLN A 62 -7.17 -4.80 -17.13
C GLN A 62 -6.55 -6.03 -16.47
N ILE A 63 -5.84 -5.81 -15.35
CA ILE A 63 -5.24 -6.86 -14.53
C ILE A 63 -6.22 -7.22 -13.41
N ASP A 64 -6.35 -8.53 -13.15
CA ASP A 64 -7.17 -9.12 -12.10
C ASP A 64 -7.24 -8.24 -10.82
N PRO A 65 -8.43 -7.78 -10.40
CA PRO A 65 -8.59 -6.94 -9.22
C PRO A 65 -8.20 -7.63 -7.92
N ASP A 66 -8.28 -8.97 -7.86
CA ASP A 66 -7.98 -9.75 -6.65
C ASP A 66 -6.47 -10.07 -6.54
N LEU A 67 -5.69 -9.76 -7.58
CA LEU A 67 -4.24 -9.86 -7.55
C LEU A 67 -3.62 -8.58 -6.99
N PHE A 68 -2.85 -8.73 -5.90
CA PHE A 68 -2.02 -7.66 -5.36
C PHE A 68 -0.82 -7.41 -6.27
N TYR A 69 -0.90 -6.39 -7.12
CA TYR A 69 0.08 -6.08 -8.16
C TYR A 69 0.39 -4.58 -8.19
N PRO A 70 1.33 -4.10 -7.36
CA PRO A 70 1.70 -2.68 -7.29
C PRO A 70 2.09 -2.06 -8.62
N GLU A 71 2.76 -2.84 -9.48
CA GLU A 71 3.22 -2.39 -10.79
C GLU A 71 2.09 -1.89 -11.72
N ARG A 72 0.81 -2.13 -11.41
CA ARG A 72 -0.33 -1.54 -12.15
C ARG A 72 -0.40 -0.01 -12.08
N PHE A 73 0.30 0.58 -11.11
CA PHE A 73 0.38 2.03 -10.90
C PHE A 73 1.69 2.63 -11.41
N GLN A 74 2.57 1.82 -12.01
CA GLN A 74 3.88 2.22 -12.50
C GLN A 74 3.81 2.63 -13.98
N GLY A 75 4.57 3.65 -14.37
CA GLY A 75 4.66 4.11 -15.77
C GLY A 75 3.55 5.07 -16.23
N GLU A 76 3.64 5.50 -17.49
CA GLU A 76 2.70 6.44 -18.11
C GLU A 76 1.39 5.79 -18.57
N ASP A 77 1.48 4.54 -19.05
CA ASP A 77 0.32 3.77 -19.49
C ASP A 77 -0.33 3.09 -18.28
N LYS A 78 -1.09 3.91 -17.55
CA LYS A 78 -1.83 3.48 -16.38
C LYS A 78 -2.95 2.56 -16.85
N ASP A 79 -2.73 1.24 -16.76
CA ASP A 79 -3.73 0.17 -16.96
C ASP A 79 -4.92 0.22 -15.98
N HIS A 80 -5.16 1.37 -15.34
CA HIS A 80 -6.25 1.63 -14.42
C HIS A 80 -6.95 2.94 -14.79
N HIS A 81 -8.28 2.88 -14.81
CA HIS A 81 -9.09 4.08 -14.90
C HIS A 81 -8.82 4.99 -13.68
N PRO A 82 -8.78 6.33 -13.80
CA PRO A 82 -8.49 7.23 -12.68
C PRO A 82 -9.42 7.07 -11.47
N TYR A 83 -10.63 6.53 -11.68
CA TYR A 83 -11.61 6.26 -10.63
C TYR A 83 -11.60 4.82 -10.12
N ALA A 84 -10.71 3.96 -10.63
CA ALA A 84 -10.57 2.58 -10.18
C ALA A 84 -10.02 2.47 -8.74
N SER A 85 -9.38 3.52 -8.23
CA SER A 85 -8.97 3.63 -6.83
C SER A 85 -9.05 5.09 -6.35
N ILE A 86 -9.96 5.38 -5.42
CA ILE A 86 -10.15 6.71 -4.79
C ILE A 86 -10.19 6.60 -3.25
N PRO A 87 -9.11 6.11 -2.61
CA PRO A 87 -9.10 5.78 -1.19
C PRO A 87 -9.29 6.98 -0.26
N PHE A 88 -9.07 8.19 -0.77
CA PHE A 88 -9.26 9.46 -0.07
C PHE A 88 -10.47 10.25 -0.59
N GLY A 89 -11.29 9.66 -1.45
CA GLY A 89 -12.42 10.32 -2.11
C GLY A 89 -11.98 11.27 -3.23
N GLY A 90 -12.86 12.21 -3.58
CA GLY A 90 -12.62 13.22 -4.62
C GLY A 90 -13.62 14.38 -4.54
N GLY A 91 -13.33 15.46 -5.26
CA GLY A 91 -14.16 16.68 -5.30
C GLY A 91 -14.17 17.44 -3.97
N HIS A 92 -15.24 18.20 -3.70
CA HIS A 92 -15.37 19.07 -2.52
C HIS A 92 -15.33 18.36 -1.16
N ARG A 93 -15.49 17.03 -1.15
CA ARG A 93 -15.47 16.18 0.06
C ARG A 93 -14.26 15.25 0.11
N GLN A 94 -13.23 15.54 -0.67
CA GLN A 94 -11.95 14.82 -0.58
C GLN A 94 -11.37 14.92 0.83
N CYS A 95 -10.67 13.87 1.26
CA CYS A 95 -10.03 13.84 2.56
C CYS A 95 -9.02 14.98 2.69
N ILE A 96 -9.28 15.91 3.61
CA ILE A 96 -8.37 17.03 3.91
C ILE A 96 -7.00 16.53 4.42
N GLY A 97 -6.94 15.32 4.97
CA GLY A 97 -5.72 14.69 5.48
C GLY A 97 -4.98 13.82 4.47
N GLN A 98 -5.35 13.83 3.18
CA GLN A 98 -4.76 12.94 2.18
C GLN A 98 -3.24 13.05 2.10
N ASP A 99 -2.70 14.27 1.99
CA ASP A 99 -1.27 14.48 1.78
C ASP A 99 -0.46 14.10 3.03
N LEU A 100 -0.99 14.47 4.21
CA LEU A 100 -0.41 14.06 5.49
C LEU A 100 -0.40 12.54 5.64
N ALA A 101 -1.50 11.86 5.29
CA ALA A 101 -1.60 10.41 5.38
C ALA A 101 -0.62 9.73 4.43
N ARG A 102 -0.51 10.21 3.18
CA ARG A 102 0.45 9.67 2.20
C ARG A 102 1.89 9.84 2.69
N LEU A 103 2.25 11.03 3.16
CA LEU A 103 3.59 11.31 3.69
C LEU A 103 3.90 10.41 4.90
N ALA A 104 2.99 10.31 5.86
CA ALA A 104 3.16 9.48 7.04
C ALA A 104 3.33 8.00 6.69
N LEU A 105 2.49 7.48 5.78
CA LEU A 105 2.60 6.10 5.28
C LEU A 105 3.95 5.86 4.60
N LYS A 106 4.38 6.75 3.70
CA LYS A 106 5.70 6.64 3.05
C LYS A 106 6.82 6.65 4.06
N ALA A 107 6.84 7.60 4.99
CA ALA A 107 7.90 7.74 5.98
C ALA A 107 8.01 6.51 6.88
N ILE A 108 6.87 6.02 7.41
CA ILE A 108 6.83 4.82 8.24
C ILE A 108 7.32 3.60 7.45
N MET A 109 6.81 3.41 6.23
CA MET A 109 7.17 2.26 5.42
C MET A 109 8.64 2.27 5.00
N ALA A 110 9.16 3.40 4.55
CA ALA A 110 10.57 3.55 4.22
C ALA A 110 11.45 3.24 5.44
N ARG A 111 11.09 3.77 6.62
CA ARG A 111 11.84 3.53 7.86
C ARG A 111 11.82 2.07 8.28
N LEU A 112 10.68 1.39 8.15
CA LEU A 112 10.59 -0.04 8.45
C LEU A 112 11.43 -0.86 7.46
N MET A 113 11.34 -0.58 6.16
CA MET A 113 12.10 -1.31 5.14
C MET A 113 13.61 -1.12 5.24
N GLN A 114 14.09 -0.02 5.83
CA GLN A 114 15.51 0.18 6.14
C GLN A 114 16.04 -0.81 7.20
N HIS A 115 15.21 -1.22 8.17
CA HIS A 115 15.71 -1.92 9.37
C HIS A 115 15.18 -3.34 9.55
N VAL A 116 14.04 -3.67 8.94
CA VAL A 116 13.37 -4.95 9.20
C VAL A 116 12.95 -5.66 7.92
N THR A 117 13.02 -6.99 7.96
CA THR A 117 12.37 -7.89 7.00
C THR A 117 11.14 -8.51 7.67
N PHE A 118 9.98 -8.45 7.01
CA PHE A 118 8.75 -9.05 7.51
C PHE A 118 8.54 -10.45 6.92
N GLY A 119 8.43 -11.46 7.77
CA GLY A 119 7.91 -12.78 7.44
C GLY A 119 6.43 -12.92 7.78
N ASP A 120 5.75 -13.88 7.16
CA ASP A 120 4.37 -14.22 7.51
C ASP A 120 4.34 -15.02 8.82
N GLY A 121 3.47 -14.63 9.76
CA GLY A 121 3.31 -15.32 11.05
C GLY A 121 2.56 -16.66 10.95
N GLY A 122 2.20 -17.08 9.74
CA GLY A 122 1.52 -18.34 9.47
C GLY A 122 -0.01 -18.25 9.47
N PRO A 123 -0.69 -19.29 8.94
CA PRO A 123 -2.14 -19.29 8.75
C PRO A 123 -2.91 -19.31 10.06
N GLU A 124 -2.38 -19.93 11.13
CA GLU A 124 -3.05 -20.02 12.43
C GLU A 124 -3.25 -18.64 13.06
N VAL A 125 -2.21 -17.81 13.04
CA VAL A 125 -2.28 -16.45 13.60
C VAL A 125 -3.08 -15.53 12.68
N ASN A 126 -3.01 -15.72 11.37
CA ASN A 126 -3.63 -14.85 10.36
C ASN A 126 -5.03 -15.29 9.89
N ALA A 127 -5.66 -16.29 10.54
CA ALA A 127 -6.96 -16.85 10.13
C ALA A 127 -8.18 -15.92 10.33
N GLY A 128 -8.00 -14.75 10.97
CA GLY A 128 -9.13 -13.91 11.42
C GLY A 128 -9.87 -13.12 10.34
N GLY A 129 -9.34 -13.04 9.11
CA GLY A 129 -9.92 -12.18 8.06
C GLY A 129 -9.99 -10.70 8.49
N HIS A 130 -11.06 -10.00 8.12
CA HIS A 130 -11.24 -8.59 8.42
C HIS A 130 -12.44 -8.31 9.33
N SER A 131 -12.29 -7.31 10.19
CA SER A 131 -13.35 -6.66 10.96
C SER A 131 -13.85 -5.46 10.17
N TRP A 132 -15.17 -5.38 10.04
CA TRP A 132 -15.85 -4.31 9.32
C TRP A 132 -16.66 -3.49 10.33
N ARG A 133 -16.08 -2.40 10.83
CA ARG A 133 -16.76 -1.44 11.72
C ARG A 133 -16.88 -0.10 10.98
N ILE A 134 -16.43 0.99 11.60
CA ILE A 134 -16.26 2.27 10.91
C ILE A 134 -15.16 2.14 9.85
N THR A 135 -14.12 1.34 10.14
CA THR A 135 -13.04 1.03 9.21
C THR A 135 -12.91 -0.47 8.96
N LEU A 136 -12.32 -0.82 7.82
CA LEU A 136 -11.86 -2.15 7.49
C LEU A 136 -10.49 -2.36 8.16
N THR A 137 -10.42 -3.30 9.09
CA THR A 137 -9.16 -3.66 9.76
C THR A 137 -9.00 -5.18 9.79
N PRO A 138 -7.79 -5.72 9.66
CA PRO A 138 -7.58 -7.15 9.84
C PRO A 138 -7.80 -7.55 11.31
N LYS A 139 -8.48 -8.68 11.57
CA LYS A 139 -8.82 -9.11 12.95
C LYS A 139 -7.61 -9.59 13.73
N ASN A 140 -6.77 -10.40 13.09
CA ASN A 140 -5.54 -10.94 13.66
C ASN A 140 -4.44 -10.81 12.61
N VAL A 141 -3.32 -10.21 13.00
CA VAL A 141 -2.14 -10.07 12.14
C VAL A 141 -0.91 -10.50 12.94
N GLY A 142 -0.37 -11.65 12.59
CA GLY A 142 0.93 -12.15 13.00
C GLY A 142 1.95 -11.90 11.90
N VAL A 143 3.07 -11.28 12.27
CA VAL A 143 4.23 -11.13 11.40
C VAL A 143 5.49 -11.53 12.16
N THR A 144 6.41 -12.20 11.48
CA THR A 144 7.78 -12.39 11.99
C THR A 144 8.60 -11.18 11.59
N ILE A 145 9.42 -10.67 12.50
CA ILE A 145 10.30 -9.52 12.24
C ILE A 145 11.73 -10.00 12.39
N THR A 146 12.50 -9.87 11.31
CA THR A 146 13.95 -10.07 11.33
C THR A 146 14.61 -8.70 11.21
N PHE A 147 15.55 -8.40 12.09
CA PHE A 147 16.34 -7.16 12.04
C PHE A 147 17.60 -7.41 11.20
N ASP A 148 17.85 -6.52 10.23
CA ASP A 148 18.98 -6.62 9.30
C ASP A 148 20.16 -5.71 9.69
#